data_AF-X0S839-F1
#
_entry.id   AF-X0S839-F1
#
_cell.length_a   1.000
_cell.length_b   1.000
_cell.length_c   1.000
_cell.angle_alpha   90.00
_cell.angle_beta   90.00
_cell.angle_gamma   90.00
#
_symmetry.space_group_name_H-M   'P 1'
#
loop_
_entity.id
_entity.type
_entity.pdbx_description
1 polymer ?
#
loop_
_entity_poly.entity_id
_entity_poly.type
_entity_poly.pdbx_seq_one_letter_code
_entity_poly.pdbx_strand_id
1 'polypeptide(L)' 'MKNELQYLSETERMAVNSFVKEVEENLGDNILNIRLFGSKVRGDFYKDSDIDIFILTLKTWSSGPGQR' A
#
# COMPACT_ATOMS: atom_id res chain seq x y z
N MET A 1 -17.99 1.72 -6.29
CA MET A 1 -16.69 1.05 -6.12
C MET A 1 -16.94 -0.21 -5.31
N LYS A 2 -16.61 -1.40 -5.84
CA LYS A 2 -16.63 -2.63 -5.04
C LYS A 2 -15.69 -2.41 -3.84
N ASN A 3 -16.08 -2.88 -2.66
CA ASN A 3 -15.26 -2.76 -1.46
C ASN A 3 -13.96 -3.55 -1.71
N GLU A 4 -12.83 -2.87 -1.91
CA GLU A 4 -11.53 -3.49 -2.22
C GLU A 4 -11.07 -4.46 -1.12
N LEU A 5 -11.68 -4.37 0.06
CA LEU A 5 -11.43 -5.24 1.20
C LEU A 5 -12.43 -6.41 1.31
N GLN A 6 -13.31 -6.62 0.33
CA GLN A 6 -14.40 -7.60 0.41
C GLN A 6 -13.91 -9.05 0.55
N TYR A 7 -12.73 -9.35 0.01
CA TYR A 7 -12.16 -10.69 -0.03
C TYR A 7 -11.02 -10.90 0.97
N LEU A 8 -10.68 -9.87 1.75
CA LEU A 8 -9.73 -10.00 2.85
C LEU A 8 -10.45 -10.57 4.06
N SER A 9 -9.86 -11.61 4.64
CA SER A 9 -10.17 -12.06 5.99
C SER A 9 -9.89 -10.97 7.01
N GLU A 10 -10.38 -11.15 8.23
CA GLU A 10 -10.18 -10.17 9.29
C GLU A 10 -8.69 -9.99 9.64
N THR A 11 -7.93 -11.08 9.69
CA THR A 11 -6.48 -11.02 9.92
C THR A 11 -5.74 -10.28 8.81
N GLU A 12 -6.09 -10.52 7.55
CA GLU A 12 -5.51 -9.81 6.40
C GLU A 12 -5.86 -8.31 6.43
N ARG A 13 -7.11 -7.98 6.79
CA ARG A 13 -7.56 -6.59 6.97
C ARG A 13 -6.78 -5.89 8.08
N MET A 14 -6.56 -6.55 9.20
CA MET A 14 -5.74 -6.03 10.30
C MET A 14 -4.29 -5.80 9.87
N ALA A 15 -3.71 -6.73 9.10
CA ALA A 15 -2.34 -6.62 8.59
C ALA A 15 -2.21 -5.44 7.61
N VAL A 16 -3.14 -5.30 6.66
CA VAL A 16 -3.17 -4.16 5.73
C VAL A 16 -3.32 -2.84 6.48
N ASN A 17 -4.26 -2.74 7.42
CA ASN A 17 -4.45 -1.50 8.18
C ASN A 17 -3.21 -1.12 9.01
N SER A 18 -2.55 -2.10 9.63
CA SER A 18 -1.34 -1.86 10.42
C SER A 18 -0.18 -1.40 9.52
N PHE A 19 -0.01 -2.04 8.36
CA PHE A 19 1.01 -1.67 7.38
C PHE A 19 0.76 -0.27 6.82
N VAL A 20 -0.47 0.05 6.40
CA VAL A 20 -0.81 1.38 5.87
C VAL A 20 -0.55 2.46 6.92
N LYS A 21 -0.94 2.22 8.18
CA LYS A 21 -0.67 3.15 9.28
C LYS A 21 0.83 3.40 9.45
N GLU A 22 1.65 2.35 9.45
CA GLU A 22 3.10 2.49 9.57
C GLU A 22 3.72 3.25 8.37
N VAL A 23 3.24 2.99 7.15
CA VAL A 23 3.65 3.72 5.95
C VAL A 23 3.29 5.20 6.06
N GLU A 24 2.07 5.53 6.48
CA GLU A 24 1.59 6.90 6.70
C GLU A 24 2.41 7.63 7.77
N GLU A 25 2.73 6.96 8.88
CA GLU A 25 3.57 7.52 9.95
C GLU A 25 5.01 7.80 9.49
N ASN A 26 5.58 6.96 8.64
CA ASN A 26 6.97 7.09 8.19
C ASN A 26 7.18 8.02 6.98
N LEU A 27 6.21 8.06 6.06
CA LEU A 27 6.35 8.81 4.81
C LEU A 27 5.54 10.12 4.81
N GLY A 28 4.50 10.22 5.63
CA GLY A 28 3.66 11.41 5.81
C GLY A 28 3.18 12.01 4.49
N ASP A 29 3.37 13.31 4.35
CA ASP A 29 2.94 14.09 3.18
C ASP A 29 3.64 13.69 1.86
N ASN A 30 4.65 12.82 1.90
CA ASN A 30 5.26 12.29 0.67
C ASN A 30 4.39 11.22 -0.02
N ILE A 31 3.34 10.72 0.63
CA ILE A 31 2.44 9.72 0.02
C ILE A 31 1.43 10.43 -0.87
N LEU A 32 1.43 10.08 -2.16
CA LEU A 32 0.43 10.55 -3.12
C LEU A 32 -0.75 9.59 -3.23
N ASN A 33 -0.49 8.29 -3.10
CA ASN A 33 -1.53 7.28 -3.21
C ASN A 33 -1.13 5.96 -2.57
N ILE A 34 -2.11 5.28 -1.99
CA ILE A 34 -2.03 3.88 -1.58
C ILE A 34 -3.22 3.16 -2.19
N ARG A 35 -2.98 2.02 -2.85
CA ARG A 35 -4.03 1.18 -3.44
C ARG A 35 -3.78 -0.29 -3.16
N LEU A 36 -4.85 -1.00 -2.85
CA LEU A 36 -4.85 -2.46 -2.94
C LEU A 36 -5.08 -2.86 -4.39
N PHE A 37 -4.37 -3.88 -4.84
CA PHE A 37 -4.60 -4.45 -6.16
C PHE A 37 -4.41 -5.96 -6.12
N GLY A 38 -4.25 -6.57 -7.29
CA GLY A 38 -3.93 -7.99 -7.36
C GLY A 38 -5.13 -8.91 -7.11
N SER A 39 -4.81 -10.17 -6.84
CA SER A 39 -5.82 -11.25 -6.88
C SER A 39 -6.85 -11.16 -5.76
N LYS A 40 -6.42 -10.72 -4.58
CA LYS A 40 -7.28 -10.48 -3.42
C LYS A 40 -8.28 -9.35 -3.63
N VAL A 41 -8.03 -8.40 -4.54
CA VAL A 41 -9.04 -7.37 -4.86
C VAL A 41 -9.99 -7.83 -5.96
N ARG A 42 -9.46 -8.54 -6.98
CA ARG A 42 -10.27 -9.03 -8.11
C ARG A 42 -11.18 -10.20 -7.74
N GLY A 43 -10.81 -10.98 -6.73
CA GLY A 43 -11.55 -12.17 -6.30
C GLY A 43 -11.12 -13.47 -6.98
N ASP A 44 -10.00 -13.46 -7.69
CA ASP A 44 -9.39 -14.61 -8.37
C ASP A 44 -8.17 -15.15 -7.59
N PHE A 45 -8.21 -15.05 -6.25
CA PHE A 45 -7.16 -15.50 -5.34
C PHE A 45 -7.33 -16.97 -4.93
N TYR A 46 -6.22 -17.60 -4.56
CA TYR A 46 -6.15 -18.93 -3.98
C TYR A 46 -5.79 -18.85 -2.48
N LYS A 47 -5.81 -20.01 -1.80
CA LYS A 47 -5.53 -20.11 -0.36
C LYS A 47 -4.21 -19.43 0.04
N ASP A 48 -3.19 -19.60 -0.79
CA ASP A 48 -1.82 -19.12 -0.52
C ASP A 48 -1.48 -17.85 -1.31
N SER A 49 -2.50 -17.10 -1.76
CA SER A 49 -2.28 -15.84 -2.48
C SER A 49 -1.85 -14.72 -1.55
N ASP A 50 -0.85 -13.96 -2.01
CA ASP A 50 -0.34 -12.76 -1.35
C ASP A 50 -1.31 -11.57 -1.39
N ILE A 51 -0.96 -10.52 -0.66
CA ILE A 51 -1.65 -9.22 -0.67
C ILE A 51 -0.78 -8.20 -1.41
N ASP A 52 -1.29 -7.67 -2.52
CA ASP A 52 -0.58 -6.70 -3.34
C ASP A 52 -0.97 -5.25 -2.97
N ILE A 53 0.02 -4.44 -2.57
CA ILE A 53 -0.16 -3.04 -2.18
C ILE A 53 0.72 -2.14 -3.04
N PHE A 54 0.11 -1.14 -3.68
CA PHE A 54 0.81 -0.13 -4.47
C PHE A 54 0.88 1.16 -3.67
N ILE A 55 2.09 1.73 -3.57
CA ILE A 55 2.35 3.01 -2.91
C ILE A 55 3.03 3.94 -3.92
N LEU A 56 2.43 5.10 -4.16
CA LEU A 56 3.03 6.17 -4.95
C LEU A 56 3.53 7.27 -4.01
N THR A 57 4.81 7.62 -4.13
CA THR A 57 5.44 8.65 -3.31
C THR A 57 6.04 9.76 -4.15
N LEU A 58 6.12 10.96 -3.55
CA LEU A 58 6.94 12.05 -4.06
C LEU A 58 8.41 11.66 -3.92
N LYS A 59 9.15 11.75 -5.02
CA LYS A 59 10.60 11.77 -4.95
C LYS A 59 11.02 13.14 -4.44
N THR A 60 11.36 13.25 -3.16
CA THR A 60 12.01 14.46 -2.67
C THR A 60 13.41 14.52 -3.29
N TRP A 61 13.68 15.55 -4.09
CA TRP A 61 15.05 15.88 -4.46
C TRP A 61 15.71 16.49 -3.22
N SER A 62 16.37 15.66 -2.42
CA SER A 62 17.36 16.17 -1.49
C SER A 62 18.51 16.71 -2.34
N SER A 63 18.55 18.03 -2.50
CA SER A 63 19.71 18.74 -3.01
C SER A 63 20.91 18.41 -2.12
N GLY A 64 21.61 17.34 -2.46
CA GLY A 64 22.92 17.03 -1.91
C GLY A 64 23.90 18.12 -2.33
N PRO A 65 24.75 18.62 -1.43
CA PRO A 65 25.76 19.61 -1.79
C PRO A 65 26.83 18.90 -2.63
N GLY A 66 26.70 18.91 -3.96
CA GLY A 66 27.69 18.19 -4.78
C GLY A 66 27.45 18.05 -6.28
N GLN A 67 26.64 18.90 -6.92
CA GLN A 67 26.71 19.03 -8.38
C GLN A 67 27.02 20.48 -8.72
N ARG A 68 28.33 20.74 -8.84
CA ARG A 68 28.89 21.80 -9.67
C ARG A 68 29.08 21.24 -11.06
#